data_AF-A0A2K5SCN4-F1
#
_entry.id   AF-A0A2K5SCN4-F1
#
_cell.length_a   1.000
_cell.length_b   1.000
_cell.length_c   1.000
_cell.angle_alpha   90.00
_cell.angle_beta   90.00
_cell.angle_gamma   90.00
#
_symmetry.space_group_name_H-M   'P 1'
#
loop_
_entity.id
_entity.type
_entity.pdbx_description
1 polymer ?
#
loop_
_entity_poly.entity_id
_entity_poly.type
_entity_poly.pdbx_seq_one_letter_code
_entity_poly.pdbx_strand_id
1 'polypeptide(L)'
;SPGGSSRGSLSVSCSRLRQVQNILTQSSKSRPDGILCILGIDNRYSEGCRDLANYLLFGLYNPNTSDFEKTGFFEVLDDVIILIKSDSVHLCCNPVNVRNLLPYVAHWRNLHFHCMTENEYEDEEAAGEFKIASFVDMVRDCSRIGIPYSSQDHLQIFDMGLRV
;
A
#
# COMPACT_ATOMS: atom_id res chain seq x y z
N SER A 1 23.36 24.04 0.91
CA SER A 1 22.01 24.59 0.71
C SER A 1 21.15 23.56 -0.01
N PRO A 2 19.88 23.40 0.36
CA PRO A 2 19.41 22.22 1.08
C PRO A 2 18.85 21.12 0.17
N GLY A 3 18.96 19.88 0.65
CA GLY A 3 18.28 18.72 0.11
C GLY A 3 16.77 18.92 0.20
N GLY A 4 16.13 19.00 -0.97
CA GLY A 4 14.70 18.80 -1.08
C GLY A 4 14.45 17.33 -1.34
N SER A 5 13.80 16.63 -0.41
CA SER A 5 13.08 15.40 -0.73
C SER A 5 12.23 15.70 -1.96
N SER A 6 12.53 15.05 -3.08
CA SER A 6 11.84 15.26 -4.35
C SER A 6 10.40 14.80 -4.19
N ARG A 7 9.53 15.71 -3.76
CA ARG A 7 8.07 15.55 -3.90
C ARG A 7 7.83 15.27 -5.37
N GLY A 8 7.49 14.01 -5.68
CA GLY A 8 7.38 13.55 -7.04
C GLY A 8 6.39 14.38 -7.84
N SER A 9 6.64 14.56 -9.15
CA SER A 9 5.71 15.29 -10.00
C SER A 9 4.31 14.65 -9.97
N LEU A 10 3.27 15.46 -9.76
CA LEU A 10 1.86 15.04 -9.74
C LEU A 10 1.51 14.22 -11.00
N SER A 11 1.99 14.66 -12.17
CA SER A 11 1.74 13.99 -13.44
C SER A 11 2.36 12.59 -13.50
N VAL A 12 3.55 12.43 -12.91
CA VAL A 12 4.25 11.15 -12.82
C VAL A 12 3.51 10.22 -11.87
N SER A 13 3.11 10.70 -10.69
CA SER A 13 2.38 9.90 -9.70
C SER A 13 1.06 9.37 -10.29
N CYS A 14 0.26 10.23 -10.93
CA CYS A 14 -0.96 9.81 -11.63
C CYS A 14 -0.70 8.89 -12.83
N SER A 15 0.42 9.06 -13.54
CA SER A 15 0.80 8.17 -14.64
C SER A 15 1.13 6.77 -14.12
N ARG A 16 1.89 6.67 -13.03
CA ARG A 16 2.26 5.41 -12.40
C ARG A 16 1.04 4.64 -11.88
N LEU A 17 0.14 5.33 -11.17
CA LEU A 17 -1.12 4.71 -10.75
C LEU A 17 -1.91 4.16 -11.94
N ARG A 18 -2.07 4.96 -13.01
CA ARG A 18 -2.78 4.52 -14.22
C ARG A 18 -2.13 3.32 -14.91
N GLN A 19 -0.80 3.22 -14.90
CA GLN A 19 -0.10 2.05 -15.44
C GLN A 19 -0.48 0.77 -14.67
N VAL A 20 -0.59 0.85 -13.34
CA VAL A 20 -1.04 -0.28 -12.51
C VAL A 20 -2.52 -0.59 -12.78
N GLN A 21 -3.38 0.42 -12.82
CA GLN A 21 -4.81 0.24 -13.13
C GLN A 21 -5.04 -0.36 -14.52
N ASN A 22 -4.19 -0.05 -15.50
CA ASN A 22 -4.29 -0.62 -16.84
C ASN A 22 -4.14 -2.15 -16.84
N ILE A 23 -3.37 -2.74 -15.91
CA ILE A 23 -3.25 -4.20 -15.74
C ILE A 23 -4.64 -4.82 -15.47
N LEU A 24 -5.48 -4.11 -14.72
CA LEU A 24 -6.84 -4.52 -14.36
C LEU A 24 -7.85 -4.35 -15.51
N THR A 25 -7.46 -3.73 -16.62
CA THR A 25 -8.34 -3.52 -17.79
C THR A 25 -8.03 -4.46 -18.94
N GLN A 26 -6.85 -5.08 -18.96
CA GLN A 26 -6.43 -6.00 -20.00
C GLN A 26 -7.34 -7.23 -20.08
N SER A 27 -7.69 -7.66 -21.28
CA SER A 27 -8.55 -8.83 -21.49
C SER A 27 -7.80 -10.12 -21.15
N SER A 28 -8.06 -10.69 -19.98
CA SER A 28 -7.56 -12.01 -19.59
C SER A 28 -8.62 -12.79 -18.83
N LYS A 29 -8.60 -14.13 -18.95
CA LYS A 29 -9.57 -15.00 -18.25
C LYS A 29 -9.45 -14.91 -16.72
N SER A 30 -8.26 -14.60 -16.21
CA SER A 30 -7.91 -14.56 -14.79
C SER A 30 -7.64 -13.14 -14.27
N ARG A 31 -8.26 -12.13 -14.88
CA ARG A 31 -8.04 -10.72 -14.51
C ARG A 31 -8.46 -10.43 -13.06
N PRO A 32 -7.57 -9.87 -12.23
CA PRO A 32 -7.95 -9.44 -10.89
C PRO A 32 -8.87 -8.21 -10.95
N ASP A 33 -9.73 -8.06 -9.95
CA ASP A 33 -10.60 -6.91 -9.74
C ASP A 33 -9.86 -5.76 -9.04
N GLY A 34 -8.78 -6.09 -8.31
CA GLY A 34 -7.88 -5.12 -7.71
C GLY A 34 -6.51 -5.71 -7.41
N ILE A 35 -5.51 -4.84 -7.22
CA ILE A 35 -4.18 -5.20 -6.74
C ILE A 35 -4.05 -4.74 -5.29
N LEU A 36 -3.80 -5.69 -4.38
CA LEU A 36 -3.66 -5.46 -2.95
C LEU A 36 -2.19 -5.43 -2.57
N CYS A 37 -1.76 -4.33 -1.98
CA CYS A 37 -0.43 -4.10 -1.46
C CYS A 37 -0.53 -3.87 0.05
N ILE A 38 -0.03 -4.81 0.84
CA ILE A 38 0.07 -4.68 2.30
C ILE A 38 1.56 -4.56 2.63
N LEU A 39 1.91 -3.49 3.34
CA LEU A 39 3.27 -3.26 3.84
C LEU A 39 3.42 -3.82 5.27
N GLY A 40 4.66 -3.93 5.73
CA GLY A 40 4.94 -4.35 7.09
C GLY A 40 4.76 -5.83 7.41
N ILE A 41 4.65 -6.11 8.71
CA ILE A 41 4.62 -7.46 9.30
C ILE A 41 3.40 -8.27 8.87
N ASP A 42 2.25 -7.61 8.66
CA ASP A 42 0.98 -8.25 8.27
C ASP A 42 1.10 -9.02 6.94
N ASN A 43 2.08 -8.67 6.11
CA ASN A 43 2.42 -9.36 4.86
C ASN A 43 3.88 -9.84 4.83
N ARG A 44 4.46 -10.11 6.00
CA ARG A 44 5.83 -10.63 6.18
C ARG A 44 6.89 -9.82 5.44
N TYR A 45 6.70 -8.50 5.35
CA TYR A 45 7.61 -7.59 4.65
C TYR A 45 7.86 -7.97 3.18
N SER A 46 6.81 -8.38 2.45
CA SER A 46 6.87 -8.74 1.03
C SER A 46 7.60 -7.69 0.19
N GLU A 47 8.63 -8.13 -0.55
CA GLU A 47 9.39 -7.23 -1.41
C GLU A 47 8.58 -6.80 -2.61
N GLY A 48 7.73 -7.67 -3.16
CA GLY A 48 6.79 -7.29 -4.23
C GLY A 48 5.87 -6.13 -3.84
N CYS A 49 5.33 -6.14 -2.61
CA CYS A 49 4.49 -5.04 -2.11
C CYS A 49 5.32 -3.77 -1.86
N ARG A 50 6.51 -3.90 -1.26
CA ARG A 50 7.44 -2.78 -1.08
C ARG A 50 7.83 -2.14 -2.42
N ASP A 51 8.12 -2.94 -3.45
CA ASP A 51 8.49 -2.47 -4.79
C ASP A 51 7.34 -1.72 -5.45
N LEU A 52 6.11 -2.23 -5.35
CA LEU A 52 4.93 -1.52 -5.83
C LEU A 52 4.73 -0.19 -5.10
N ALA A 53 4.84 -0.19 -3.76
CA ALA A 53 4.73 1.03 -2.97
C ALA A 53 5.82 2.04 -3.34
N ASN A 54 7.07 1.61 -3.51
CA ASN A 54 8.18 2.45 -3.96
C ASN A 54 7.98 3.00 -5.37
N TYR A 55 7.46 2.18 -6.29
CA TYR A 55 7.09 2.63 -7.61
C TYR A 55 6.04 3.75 -7.50
N LEU A 56 4.97 3.57 -6.74
CA LEU A 56 3.91 4.57 -6.61
C LEU A 56 4.36 5.84 -5.86
N LEU A 57 5.19 5.67 -4.82
CA LEU A 57 5.52 6.68 -3.81
C LEU A 57 6.97 7.16 -3.91
N PHE A 58 7.56 7.10 -5.10
CA PHE A 58 8.89 7.67 -5.41
C PHE A 58 10.01 7.17 -4.50
N GLY A 59 9.98 5.88 -4.14
CA GLY A 59 11.02 5.28 -3.31
C GLY A 59 10.91 5.60 -1.81
N LEU A 60 9.74 6.03 -1.33
CA LEU A 60 9.51 6.36 0.08
C LEU A 60 9.92 5.25 1.06
N TYR A 61 9.83 4.00 0.63
CA TYR A 61 10.14 2.80 1.42
C TYR A 61 11.52 2.20 1.07
N ASN A 62 12.41 2.95 0.41
CA ASN A 62 13.76 2.47 0.13
C ASN A 62 14.66 2.65 1.36
N PRO A 63 15.34 1.59 1.85
CA PRO A 63 16.21 1.68 3.03
C PRO A 63 17.40 2.63 2.83
N ASN A 64 17.85 2.82 1.58
CA ASN A 64 19.03 3.63 1.23
C ASN A 64 18.78 5.14 1.18
N THR A 65 17.58 5.63 1.52
CA THR A 65 17.39 7.07 1.75
C THR A 65 18.08 7.43 3.06
N SER A 66 19.23 8.11 2.96
CA SER A 66 20.27 8.34 3.98
C SER A 66 19.84 8.89 5.35
N ASP A 67 18.58 9.26 5.53
CA ASP A 67 18.04 9.81 6.77
C ASP A 67 17.28 8.78 7.64
N PHE A 68 17.06 7.56 7.14
CA PHE A 68 16.07 6.64 7.72
C PHE A 68 16.64 5.52 8.61
N GLU A 69 17.93 5.18 8.51
CA GLU A 69 18.52 4.08 9.29
C GLU A 69 18.63 4.35 10.81
N LYS A 70 18.28 5.55 11.28
CA LYS A 70 18.56 5.97 12.67
C LYS A 70 17.34 6.12 13.60
N THR A 71 16.10 5.99 13.13
CA THR A 71 14.94 6.56 13.85
C THR A 71 13.74 5.64 14.11
N GLY A 72 13.75 4.36 13.72
CA GLY A 72 12.54 3.51 13.86
C GLY A 72 11.37 3.97 12.97
N PHE A 73 11.63 4.89 12.03
CA PHE A 73 10.65 5.53 11.16
C PHE A 73 10.06 4.57 10.11
N PHE A 74 10.76 3.46 9.80
CA PHE A 74 10.24 2.39 8.94
C PHE A 74 9.14 1.59 9.63
N GLU A 75 9.29 1.24 10.91
CA GLU A 75 8.24 0.54 11.67
C GLU A 75 6.95 1.35 11.73
N VAL A 76 7.05 2.69 11.73
CA VAL A 76 5.89 3.58 11.70
C VAL A 76 5.18 3.53 10.35
N LEU A 77 5.92 3.51 9.22
CA LEU A 77 5.37 3.55 7.86
C LEU A 77 4.83 2.20 7.34
N ASP A 78 5.08 1.11 8.08
CA ASP A 78 4.74 -0.26 7.70
C ASP A 78 3.24 -0.59 7.81
N ASP A 79 2.49 0.17 8.61
CA ASP A 79 1.03 0.02 8.78
C ASP A 79 0.24 0.70 7.65
N VAL A 80 0.37 0.19 6.43
CA VAL A 80 -0.31 0.72 5.25
C VAL A 80 -0.84 -0.40 4.36
N ILE A 81 -2.11 -0.29 3.99
CA ILE A 81 -2.76 -1.15 3.00
C ILE A 81 -3.21 -0.29 1.84
N ILE A 82 -2.79 -0.63 0.62
CA ILE A 82 -3.20 0.00 -0.63
C ILE A 82 -3.96 -1.02 -1.47
N LEU A 83 -5.21 -0.71 -1.81
CA LEU A 83 -5.97 -1.49 -2.80
C LEU A 83 -6.23 -0.62 -4.02
N ILE A 84 -5.67 -1.03 -5.15
CA ILE A 84 -5.83 -0.34 -6.44
C ILE A 84 -6.88 -1.09 -7.24
N LYS A 85 -8.00 -0.44 -7.53
CA LYS A 85 -9.05 -0.91 -8.45
C LYS A 85 -8.92 -0.17 -9.78
N SER A 86 -9.67 -0.60 -10.80
CA SER A 86 -9.58 -0.03 -12.15
C SER A 86 -9.89 1.47 -12.21
N ASP A 87 -10.71 1.96 -11.30
CA ASP A 87 -11.26 3.32 -11.28
C ASP A 87 -11.17 4.01 -9.92
N SER A 88 -10.77 3.31 -8.86
CA SER A 88 -10.58 3.86 -7.51
C SER A 88 -9.32 3.32 -6.83
N VAL A 89 -8.90 3.99 -5.77
CA VAL A 89 -7.82 3.52 -4.89
C VAL A 89 -8.28 3.66 -3.45
N HIS A 90 -8.05 2.64 -2.64
CA HIS A 90 -8.30 2.68 -1.22
C HIS A 90 -6.97 2.63 -0.47
N LEU A 91 -6.83 3.43 0.58
CA LEU A 91 -5.65 3.53 1.41
C LEU A 91 -6.05 3.43 2.87
N CYS A 92 -5.65 2.36 3.56
CA CYS A 92 -5.79 2.21 5.00
C CYS A 92 -4.46 2.50 5.69
N CYS A 93 -4.46 3.38 6.70
CA CYS A 93 -3.24 3.74 7.43
C CYS A 93 -3.54 4.37 8.81
N ASN A 94 -2.53 4.44 9.66
CA ASN A 94 -2.59 5.13 10.95
C ASN A 94 -2.46 6.67 10.79
N PRO A 95 -2.82 7.48 11.81
CA PRO A 95 -2.77 8.95 11.74
C PRO A 95 -1.36 9.55 11.61
N VAL A 96 -0.31 8.78 11.88
CA VAL A 96 1.08 9.21 11.63
C VAL A 96 1.40 9.09 10.14
N ASN A 97 1.03 7.96 9.54
CA ASN A 97 1.29 7.64 8.13
C ASN A 97 0.52 8.52 7.17
N VAL A 98 -0.73 8.87 7.47
CA VAL A 98 -1.54 9.72 6.58
C VAL A 98 -0.83 11.05 6.29
N ARG A 99 -0.17 11.66 7.27
CA ARG A 99 0.56 12.93 7.11
C ARG A 99 1.74 12.80 6.15
N ASN A 100 2.41 11.65 6.16
CA ASN A 100 3.54 11.35 5.28
C ASN A 100 3.10 10.93 3.87
N LEU A 101 1.96 10.26 3.74
CA LEU A 101 1.44 9.74 2.46
C LEU A 101 0.71 10.81 1.64
N LEU A 102 -0.01 11.73 2.29
CA LEU A 102 -0.83 12.75 1.62
C LEU A 102 -0.10 13.52 0.49
N PRO A 103 1.16 13.96 0.65
CA PRO A 103 1.90 14.63 -0.43
C PRO A 103 2.03 13.81 -1.72
N TYR A 104 1.95 12.48 -1.65
CA TYR A 104 2.14 11.57 -2.78
C TYR A 104 0.83 11.09 -3.41
N VAL A 105 -0.25 11.04 -2.63
CA VAL A 105 -1.50 10.37 -3.03
C VAL A 105 -2.69 11.31 -3.13
N ALA A 106 -2.67 12.50 -2.50
CA ALA A 106 -3.86 13.37 -2.39
C ALA A 106 -4.47 13.80 -3.74
N HIS A 107 -3.71 13.68 -4.83
CA HIS A 107 -4.14 14.03 -6.17
C HIS A 107 -4.60 12.80 -7.01
N TRP A 108 -4.60 11.60 -6.45
CA TRP A 108 -5.13 10.41 -7.11
C TRP A 108 -6.65 10.51 -7.23
N ARG A 109 -7.16 10.13 -8.41
CA ARG A 109 -8.60 10.18 -8.69
C ARG A 109 -9.30 9.06 -7.92
N ASN A 110 -10.46 9.38 -7.35
CA ASN A 110 -11.31 8.43 -6.60
C ASN A 110 -10.53 7.72 -5.48
N LEU A 111 -9.79 8.51 -4.69
CA LEU A 111 -9.07 8.03 -3.52
C LEU A 111 -10.00 7.95 -2.30
N HIS A 112 -10.02 6.80 -1.64
CA HIS A 112 -10.77 6.53 -0.42
C HIS A 112 -9.77 6.28 0.73
N PHE A 113 -9.80 7.14 1.74
CA PHE A 113 -8.98 6.99 2.94
C PHE A 113 -9.73 6.26 4.05
N HIS A 114 -9.08 5.26 4.63
CA HIS A 114 -9.47 4.57 5.84
C HIS A 114 -8.40 4.89 6.89
N CYS A 115 -8.62 5.92 7.69
CA CYS A 115 -7.62 6.37 8.66
C CYS A 115 -8.17 6.25 10.07
N MET A 116 -7.42 5.57 10.93
CA MET A 116 -7.73 5.50 12.36
C MET A 116 -7.70 6.89 12.97
N THR A 117 -8.55 7.10 13.96
CA THR A 117 -8.39 8.20 14.90
C THR A 117 -7.15 7.99 15.79
N GLU A 118 -6.68 9.06 16.44
CA GLU A 118 -5.58 8.95 17.41
C GLU A 118 -5.95 7.97 18.55
N ASN A 119 -7.19 8.01 19.04
CA ASN A 119 -7.67 7.11 20.09
C ASN A 119 -7.69 5.64 19.66
N GLU A 120 -8.18 5.35 18.44
CA GLU A 120 -8.19 3.97 17.91
C GLU A 120 -6.76 3.46 17.66
N TYR A 121 -5.82 4.35 17.34
CA TYR A 121 -4.42 3.95 17.12
C TYR A 121 -3.66 3.66 18.43
N GLU A 122 -4.02 4.33 19.53
CA GLU A 122 -3.41 4.09 20.85
C GLU A 122 -3.91 2.79 21.51
N ASP A 123 -5.05 2.26 21.06
CA ASP A 123 -5.64 0.99 21.53
C ASP A 123 -5.39 -0.12 20.51
N GLU A 124 -4.52 -1.09 20.84
CA GLU A 124 -4.16 -2.19 19.94
C GLU A 124 -5.35 -3.03 19.46
N GLU A 125 -6.37 -3.24 20.31
CA GLU A 125 -7.56 -4.01 19.96
C GLU A 125 -8.41 -3.21 18.98
N ALA A 126 -8.71 -1.94 19.29
CA ALA A 126 -9.46 -1.06 18.40
C ALA A 126 -8.76 -0.85 17.06
N ALA A 127 -7.42 -0.68 17.05
CA ALA A 127 -6.62 -0.59 15.84
C ALA A 127 -6.74 -1.86 14.99
N GLY A 128 -6.68 -3.04 15.62
CA GLY A 128 -6.87 -4.33 14.96
C GLY A 128 -8.26 -4.45 14.32
N GLU A 129 -9.31 -4.13 15.07
CA GLU A 129 -10.70 -4.16 14.58
C GLU A 129 -10.91 -3.19 13.41
N PHE A 130 -10.37 -1.97 13.51
CA PHE A 130 -10.45 -0.98 12.44
C PHE A 130 -9.75 -1.46 11.17
N LYS A 131 -8.54 -2.05 11.27
CA LYS A 131 -7.83 -2.63 10.12
C LYS A 131 -8.65 -3.70 9.43
N ILE A 132 -9.25 -4.63 10.20
CA ILE A 132 -10.07 -5.72 9.66
C ILE A 132 -11.33 -5.16 8.98
N ALA A 133 -12.05 -4.25 9.64
CA ALA A 133 -13.26 -3.64 9.09
C ALA A 133 -12.96 -2.87 7.80
N SER A 134 -11.88 -2.09 7.78
CA SER A 134 -11.42 -1.36 6.60
C SER A 134 -11.04 -2.31 5.47
N PHE A 135 -10.28 -3.38 5.77
CA PHE A 135 -9.91 -4.39 4.79
C PHE A 135 -11.14 -5.04 4.14
N VAL A 136 -12.14 -5.44 4.95
CA VAL A 136 -13.39 -6.03 4.46
C VAL A 136 -14.15 -5.06 3.55
N ASP A 137 -14.23 -3.78 3.92
CA ASP A 137 -14.88 -2.77 3.08
C ASP A 137 -14.13 -2.56 1.76
N MET A 138 -12.80 -2.46 1.81
CA MET A 138 -11.93 -2.29 0.65
C MET A 138 -12.16 -3.41 -0.38
N VAL A 139 -12.21 -4.68 0.05
CA VAL A 139 -12.27 -5.84 -0.85
C VAL A 139 -13.69 -6.33 -1.17
N ARG A 140 -14.75 -5.72 -0.61
CA ARG A 140 -16.14 -6.21 -0.69
C ARG A 140 -16.62 -6.60 -2.10
N ASP A 141 -16.24 -5.83 -3.11
CA ASP A 141 -16.66 -6.04 -4.50
C ASP A 141 -15.59 -6.71 -5.38
N CYS A 142 -14.55 -7.29 -4.76
CA CYS A 142 -13.48 -7.99 -5.46
C CYS A 142 -13.64 -9.50 -5.30
N SER A 143 -13.82 -10.21 -6.42
CA SER A 143 -13.84 -11.67 -6.45
C SER A 143 -12.43 -12.25 -6.63
N ARG A 144 -11.51 -11.49 -7.24
CA ARG A 144 -10.12 -11.87 -7.48
C ARG A 144 -9.20 -10.70 -7.15
N ILE A 145 -8.22 -10.95 -6.30
CA ILE A 145 -7.21 -9.97 -5.92
C ILE A 145 -5.85 -10.41 -6.49
N GLY A 146 -5.15 -9.47 -7.13
CA GLY A 146 -3.75 -9.64 -7.52
C GLY A 146 -2.85 -9.24 -6.37
N ILE A 147 -1.83 -10.04 -6.10
CA ILE A 147 -0.80 -9.76 -5.09
C ILE A 147 0.51 -9.46 -5.83
N PRO A 148 1.16 -8.31 -5.58
CA PRO A 148 2.49 -8.01 -6.11
C PRO A 148 3.49 -9.07 -5.64
N TYR A 149 4.36 -9.50 -6.54
CA TYR A 149 5.34 -10.56 -6.28
C TYR A 149 6.72 -10.11 -6.77
N SER A 150 7.76 -10.33 -5.95
CA SER A 150 9.15 -10.18 -6.37
C SER A 150 9.84 -11.53 -6.44
N SER A 151 10.71 -11.74 -7.44
CA SER A 151 11.54 -12.94 -7.51
C SER A 151 12.60 -13.01 -6.41
N GLN A 152 12.87 -11.88 -5.73
CA GLN A 152 13.77 -11.79 -4.58
C GLN A 152 13.08 -12.26 -3.28
N ASP A 153 11.74 -12.39 -3.27
CA ASP A 153 10.99 -13.14 -2.27
C ASP A 153 11.33 -14.65 -2.43
N HIS A 154 12.52 -15.07 -1.99
CA HIS A 154 13.02 -16.45 -2.14
C HIS A 154 12.03 -17.47 -1.59
N LEU A 155 11.57 -18.41 -2.44
CA LEU A 155 11.03 -19.74 -2.10
C LEU A 155 10.08 -19.83 -0.88
N GLN A 156 9.33 -18.76 -0.55
CA GLN A 156 8.13 -18.95 0.24
C GLN A 156 7.13 -19.59 -0.73
N ILE A 157 7.09 -20.93 -0.72
CA ILE A 157 5.94 -21.68 -1.21
C ILE A 157 4.72 -20.85 -0.79
N PHE A 158 3.88 -20.44 -1.76
CA PHE A 158 2.59 -19.84 -1.44
C PHE A 158 1.84 -20.86 -0.60
N ASP A 159 1.99 -20.74 0.72
CA ASP A 159 1.26 -21.57 1.64
C ASP A 159 -0.14 -20.99 1.62
N MET A 160 -0.96 -21.54 0.72
CA MET A 160 -2.41 -21.31 0.66
C MET A 160 -3.00 -21.97 1.92
N GLY A 161 -2.65 -21.40 3.08
CA GLY A 161 -3.04 -21.85 4.39
C GLY A 161 -4.50 -21.51 4.62
N LEU A 162 -5.39 -22.34 4.07
CA LEU A 162 -6.73 -22.69 4.56
C LEU A 162 -7.43 -23.43 3.42
N ARG A 163 -7.23 -24.76 3.38
CA ARG A 163 -8.28 -25.65 2.90
C ARG A 163 -9.22 -25.88 4.07
N VAL A 164 -10.36 -25.19 4.07
CA VAL A 164 -11.54 -25.63 4.84
C VAL A 164 -12.32 -26.59 3.96
#